data_AF-A0A239LFJ7-F1
#
_entry.id   AF-A0A239LFJ7-F1
#
_cell.length_a   1.000
_cell.length_b   1.000
_cell.length_c   1.000
_cell.angle_alpha   90.00
_cell.angle_beta   90.00
_cell.angle_gamma   90.00
#
_symmetry.space_group_name_H-M   'P 1'
#
loop_
_entity.id
_entity.type
_entity.pdbx_description
1 polymer ?
#
loop_
_entity_poly.entity_id
_entity_poly.type
_entity_poly.pdbx_seq_one_letter_code
_entity_poly.pdbx_strand_id
1 'polypeptide(L)'
;MSLGGLPNPVVTGPVRATGRLGDYPFFKSQFDLRGHGYVEEEFFFSGTANTYTVVNGQRTTASVIEGGHAYTSRMVVRRPASARDFNGTVFVEWYNVTMGFDVEADWFRFPEHIMRAGYAWVGVSAQTLGINALKSWSPSRYGGLDVAADTLGWDIYSQAPQAVRSPRGVRPLGSLRASKVIAGGESQSASKLTQYFNAIHPLHGLADGFILNGAPSRTWSCAPTSRHPSSS
;
A
#
# COMPACT_ATOMS: atom_id res chain seq x y z
N MET A 1 -5.36 -1.74 21.25
CA MET A 1 -6.24 -2.81 20.74
C MET A 1 -5.37 -3.76 19.92
N SER A 2 -5.34 -5.04 20.25
CA SER A 2 -4.63 -6.06 19.46
C SER A 2 -5.35 -6.19 18.11
N LEU A 3 -4.63 -5.98 17.00
CA LEU A 3 -5.10 -6.21 15.63
C LEU A 3 -5.26 -7.72 15.39
N GLY A 4 -6.17 -8.36 16.13
CA GLY A 4 -6.30 -9.81 16.22
C GLY A 4 -6.38 -10.44 14.83
N GLY A 5 -5.29 -11.10 14.42
CA GLY A 5 -5.22 -11.95 13.24
C GLY A 5 -4.19 -11.56 12.18
N LEU A 6 -3.86 -10.27 11.98
CA LEU A 6 -2.94 -9.86 10.91
C LEU A 6 -1.47 -9.81 11.40
N PRO A 7 -0.59 -10.68 10.88
CA PRO A 7 0.83 -10.67 11.25
C PRO A 7 1.50 -9.36 10.83
N ASN A 8 2.29 -8.77 11.72
CA ASN A 8 3.06 -7.57 11.41
C ASN A 8 4.34 -7.94 10.64
N PRO A 9 4.52 -7.45 9.39
CA PRO A 9 5.65 -7.86 8.56
C PRO A 9 6.97 -7.32 9.09
N VAL A 10 8.05 -7.98 8.73
CA VAL A 10 9.41 -7.47 8.95
C VAL A 10 9.84 -6.70 7.72
N VAL A 11 10.19 -5.42 7.91
CA VAL A 11 10.72 -4.55 6.85
C VAL A 11 12.24 -4.59 6.84
N THR A 12 12.82 -4.70 5.65
CA THR A 12 14.27 -4.59 5.39
C THR A 12 14.57 -3.50 4.35
N GLY A 13 15.77 -2.94 4.41
CA GLY A 13 16.23 -1.85 3.55
C GLY A 13 16.70 -0.62 4.35
N PRO A 14 16.79 0.56 3.71
CA PRO A 14 16.51 0.82 2.30
C PRO A 14 17.34 -0.06 1.36
N VAL A 15 16.74 -0.54 0.29
CA VAL A 15 17.43 -1.35 -0.74
C VAL A 15 18.34 -0.41 -1.53
N ARG A 16 19.64 -0.50 -1.26
CA ARG A 16 20.65 0.36 -1.89
C ARG A 16 20.58 0.23 -3.41
N ALA A 17 20.52 1.37 -4.10
CA ALA A 17 20.76 1.43 -5.54
C ALA A 17 22.28 1.55 -5.78
N THR A 18 22.82 0.80 -6.73
CA THR A 18 24.24 0.93 -7.10
C THR A 18 24.49 1.99 -8.16
N GLY A 19 23.43 2.51 -8.78
CA GLY A 19 23.52 3.45 -9.90
C GLY A 19 23.81 2.78 -11.25
N ARG A 20 24.00 1.46 -11.27
CA ARG A 20 24.05 0.67 -12.51
C ARG A 20 22.67 0.68 -13.18
N LEU A 21 22.64 0.71 -14.51
CA LEU A 21 21.40 0.57 -15.27
C LEU A 21 20.69 -0.72 -14.86
N GLY A 22 19.41 -0.61 -14.48
CA GLY A 22 18.62 -1.74 -13.97
C GLY A 22 18.84 -2.06 -12.48
N ASP A 23 19.59 -1.24 -11.73
CA ASP A 23 19.76 -1.38 -10.28
C ASP A 23 19.47 -0.08 -9.53
N TYR A 24 18.22 0.32 -9.66
CA TYR A 24 17.54 1.40 -8.95
C TYR A 24 16.06 1.00 -8.76
N PRO A 25 15.26 1.70 -7.94
CA PRO A 25 13.84 1.40 -7.81
C PRO A 25 13.14 1.43 -9.17
N PHE A 26 12.42 0.35 -9.52
CA PHE A 26 11.57 0.36 -10.72
C PHE A 26 10.49 1.43 -10.54
N PHE A 27 10.26 2.26 -11.57
CA PHE A 27 9.53 3.53 -11.44
C PHE A 27 10.08 4.48 -10.38
N LYS A 28 11.42 4.64 -10.32
CA LYS A 28 12.03 5.77 -9.63
C LYS A 28 11.38 7.08 -10.08
N SER A 29 11.05 7.95 -9.14
CA SER A 29 10.36 9.22 -9.43
C SER A 29 11.13 10.07 -10.45
N GLN A 30 10.38 10.60 -11.41
CA GLN A 30 10.85 11.57 -12.40
C GLN A 30 10.76 13.03 -11.91
N PHE A 31 10.18 13.26 -10.73
CA PHE A 31 10.03 14.59 -10.14
C PHE A 31 11.21 14.96 -9.23
N ASP A 32 11.50 16.26 -9.09
CA ASP A 32 12.61 16.74 -8.24
C ASP A 32 12.29 16.64 -6.75
N LEU A 33 12.38 15.42 -6.21
CA LEU A 33 12.15 15.17 -4.79
C LEU A 33 13.08 16.00 -3.90
N ARG A 34 14.37 16.10 -4.25
CA ARG A 34 15.36 16.80 -3.41
C ARG A 34 15.06 18.30 -3.34
N GLY A 35 14.69 18.92 -4.46
CA GLY A 35 14.27 20.32 -4.51
C GLY A 35 13.03 20.61 -3.65
N HIS A 36 12.17 19.61 -3.46
CA HIS A 36 11.02 19.68 -2.55
C HIS A 36 11.31 19.21 -1.11
N GLY A 37 12.57 18.86 -0.78
CA GLY A 37 12.92 18.37 0.55
C GLY A 37 12.44 16.93 0.84
N TYR A 38 12.19 16.14 -0.20
CA TYR A 38 11.75 14.75 -0.15
C TYR A 38 12.88 13.76 -0.39
N VAL A 39 12.69 12.56 0.13
CA VAL A 39 13.51 11.37 -0.17
C VAL A 39 12.64 10.27 -0.77
N GLU A 40 13.23 9.44 -1.61
CA GLU A 40 12.66 8.19 -2.10
C GLU A 40 13.52 7.02 -1.64
N GLU A 41 12.90 6.07 -0.96
CA GLU A 41 13.54 4.88 -0.44
C GLU A 41 12.70 3.66 -0.79
N GLU A 42 13.34 2.59 -1.22
CA GLU A 42 12.69 1.31 -1.50
C GLU A 42 12.96 0.34 -0.36
N PHE A 43 11.95 -0.43 0.01
CA PHE A 43 12.02 -1.43 1.07
C PHE A 43 11.42 -2.75 0.60
N PHE A 44 11.93 -3.84 1.14
CA PHE A 44 11.25 -5.12 1.09
C PHE A 44 10.58 -5.39 2.42
N PHE A 45 9.47 -6.11 2.38
CA PHE A 45 8.79 -6.55 3.59
C PHE A 45 8.28 -7.97 3.42
N SER A 46 8.45 -8.75 4.49
CA SER A 46 8.17 -10.18 4.49
C SER A 46 7.33 -10.55 5.70
N GLY A 47 6.47 -11.52 5.51
CA GLY A 47 5.57 -12.01 6.55
C GLY A 47 4.81 -13.23 6.08
N THR A 48 3.68 -13.48 6.72
CA THR A 48 2.69 -14.46 6.26
C THR A 48 1.38 -13.76 5.93
N ALA A 49 0.66 -14.29 4.95
CA ALA A 49 -0.61 -13.78 4.46
C ALA A 49 -1.65 -14.90 4.42
N ASN A 50 -2.91 -14.51 4.55
CA ASN A 50 -4.07 -15.37 4.42
C ASN A 50 -4.76 -15.14 3.07
N THR A 51 -5.55 -16.14 2.67
CA THR A 51 -6.56 -16.02 1.63
C THR A 51 -7.95 -15.86 2.26
N TYR A 52 -8.87 -15.23 1.55
CA TYR A 52 -10.14 -14.78 2.11
C TYR A 52 -11.32 -15.07 1.19
N THR A 53 -12.50 -15.24 1.78
CA THR A 53 -13.79 -15.28 1.08
C THR A 53 -14.19 -13.87 0.63
N VAL A 54 -13.50 -13.34 -0.37
CA VAL A 54 -13.84 -12.04 -0.98
C VAL A 54 -14.55 -12.29 -2.30
N VAL A 55 -15.82 -11.88 -2.36
CA VAL A 55 -16.64 -11.97 -3.57
C VAL A 55 -16.91 -10.57 -4.08
N ASN A 56 -16.66 -10.35 -5.37
CA ASN A 56 -16.87 -9.06 -6.00
C ASN A 56 -18.32 -8.58 -5.81
N GLY A 57 -18.48 -7.33 -5.39
CA GLY A 57 -19.77 -6.70 -5.16
C GLY A 57 -20.46 -7.06 -3.84
N GLN A 58 -19.90 -7.95 -3.02
CA GLN A 58 -20.44 -8.21 -1.68
C GLN A 58 -19.90 -7.22 -0.64
N ARG A 59 -20.72 -6.95 0.39
CA ARG A 59 -20.40 -6.08 1.53
C ARG A 59 -20.25 -6.84 2.85
N THR A 60 -20.05 -8.14 2.74
CA THR A 60 -19.82 -9.03 3.88
C THR A 60 -18.36 -8.97 4.29
N THR A 61 -18.12 -8.85 5.59
CA THR A 61 -16.79 -9.05 6.17
C THR A 61 -16.27 -10.43 5.77
N ALA A 62 -15.05 -10.48 5.26
CA ALA A 62 -14.47 -11.72 4.77
C ALA A 62 -14.14 -12.68 5.92
N SER A 63 -14.11 -13.97 5.60
CA SER A 63 -13.56 -15.02 6.46
C SER A 63 -12.28 -15.57 5.84
N VAL A 64 -11.32 -15.97 6.68
CA VAL A 64 -10.10 -16.64 6.22
C VAL A 64 -10.46 -18.00 5.63
N ILE A 65 -9.90 -18.31 4.45
CA ILE A 65 -10.00 -19.63 3.80
C ILE A 65 -8.80 -20.48 4.22
N GLU A 66 -7.60 -19.95 4.00
CA GLU A 66 -6.32 -20.58 4.33
C GLU A 66 -5.35 -19.49 4.81
N GLY A 67 -4.41 -19.85 5.69
CA GLY A 67 -3.50 -18.90 6.30
C GLY A 67 -2.07 -19.38 6.39
N GLY A 68 -1.16 -18.44 6.66
CA GLY A 68 0.25 -18.75 6.91
C GLY A 68 1.12 -18.81 5.65
N HIS A 69 0.64 -18.34 4.49
CA HIS A 69 1.45 -18.32 3.28
C HIS A 69 2.56 -17.28 3.39
N ALA A 70 3.81 -17.72 3.36
CA ALA A 70 4.95 -16.80 3.38
C ALA A 70 4.95 -15.93 2.11
N TYR A 71 5.39 -14.68 2.26
CA TYR A 71 5.60 -13.79 1.13
C TYR A 71 6.79 -12.86 1.40
N THR A 72 7.39 -12.35 0.32
CA THR A 72 8.28 -11.18 0.34
C THR A 72 7.87 -10.24 -0.77
N SER A 73 7.50 -9.02 -0.41
CA SER A 73 7.02 -7.99 -1.33
C SER A 73 7.83 -6.69 -1.16
N ARG A 74 7.46 -5.66 -1.92
CA ARG A 74 8.14 -4.38 -2.06
C ARG A 74 7.19 -3.24 -1.72
N MET A 75 7.74 -2.23 -1.03
CA MET A 75 7.13 -0.90 -0.96
C MET A 75 8.14 0.18 -1.34
N VAL A 76 7.68 1.24 -2.00
CA VAL A 76 8.46 2.45 -2.26
C VAL A 76 7.88 3.56 -1.42
N VAL A 77 8.73 4.24 -0.65
CA VAL A 77 8.33 5.34 0.24
C VAL A 77 8.91 6.64 -0.29
N ARG A 78 8.04 7.61 -0.52
CA ARG A 78 8.39 9.00 -0.81
C ARG A 78 7.88 9.88 0.31
N ARG A 79 8.77 10.60 0.99
CA ARG A 79 8.40 11.34 2.20
C ARG A 79 9.26 12.58 2.40
N PRO A 80 8.79 13.57 3.18
CA PRO A 80 9.65 14.63 3.67
C PRO A 80 10.90 14.08 4.37
N ALA A 81 12.05 14.71 4.12
CA ALA A 81 13.30 14.37 4.80
C ALA A 81 13.28 14.78 6.28
N SER A 82 12.48 15.79 6.63
CA SER A 82 12.38 16.37 7.97
C SER A 82 10.96 16.30 8.52
N ALA A 83 10.84 16.02 9.81
CA ALA A 83 9.54 15.96 10.49
C ALA A 83 8.81 17.30 10.52
N ARG A 84 9.53 18.43 10.43
CA ARG A 84 8.92 19.77 10.38
C ARG A 84 8.10 20.00 9.11
N ASP A 85 8.43 19.27 8.03
CA ASP A 85 7.86 19.43 6.70
C ASP A 85 6.80 18.34 6.43
N PHE A 86 6.50 17.49 7.42
CA PHE A 86 5.53 16.39 7.32
C PHE A 86 4.20 16.74 7.98
N ASN A 87 3.10 16.58 7.26
CA ASN A 87 1.76 16.94 7.71
C ASN A 87 1.04 15.84 8.53
N GLY A 88 1.71 14.73 8.80
CA GLY A 88 1.15 13.61 9.56
C GLY A 88 0.35 12.61 8.73
N THR A 89 0.13 12.84 7.43
CA THR A 89 -0.73 11.98 6.59
C THR A 89 0.09 11.19 5.57
N VAL A 90 -0.19 9.88 5.50
CA VAL A 90 0.45 8.94 4.59
C VAL A 90 -0.57 8.43 3.57
N PHE A 91 -0.29 8.60 2.28
CA PHE A 91 -0.99 7.89 1.22
C PHE A 91 -0.37 6.52 1.02
N VAL A 92 -1.19 5.47 1.01
CA VAL A 92 -0.74 4.11 0.73
C VAL A 92 -1.43 3.63 -0.54
N GLU A 93 -0.69 3.61 -1.65
CA GLU A 93 -1.22 3.28 -2.96
C GLU A 93 -1.07 1.78 -3.24
N TRP A 94 -2.17 1.12 -3.59
CA TRP A 94 -2.14 -0.21 -4.19
C TRP A 94 -1.78 -0.05 -5.66
N TYR A 95 -0.59 -0.51 -6.07
CA TYR A 95 -0.17 -0.40 -7.47
C TYR A 95 -1.12 -1.10 -8.43
N ASN A 96 -1.48 -0.37 -9.49
CA ASN A 96 -2.23 -0.91 -10.60
C ASN A 96 -1.30 -1.81 -11.45
N VAL A 97 -1.78 -2.98 -11.90
CA VAL A 97 -1.00 -3.89 -12.74
C VAL A 97 -1.62 -4.16 -14.12
N THR A 98 -2.58 -3.34 -14.55
CA THR A 98 -3.26 -3.48 -15.85
C THR A 98 -2.29 -3.46 -17.02
N MET A 99 -1.16 -2.74 -16.91
CA MET A 99 -0.11 -2.70 -17.93
C MET A 99 0.88 -3.88 -17.87
N GLY A 100 0.64 -4.86 -17.00
CA GLY A 100 1.52 -6.02 -16.83
C GLY A 100 2.67 -5.80 -15.85
N PHE A 101 2.72 -4.66 -15.16
CA PHE A 101 3.74 -4.30 -14.17
C PHE A 101 3.16 -3.28 -13.18
N ASP A 102 3.85 -3.01 -12.06
CA ASP A 102 3.44 -2.01 -11.07
C ASP A 102 3.36 -0.60 -11.66
N VAL A 103 2.20 0.05 -11.59
CA VAL A 103 1.97 1.44 -11.99
C VAL A 103 1.58 2.28 -10.77
N GLU A 104 2.31 3.38 -10.56
CA GLU A 104 2.11 4.38 -9.50
C GLU A 104 1.17 5.53 -9.94
N ALA A 105 -0.05 5.17 -10.33
CA ALA A 105 -1.01 6.07 -10.97
C ALA A 105 -1.36 7.31 -10.12
N ASP A 106 -1.52 7.18 -8.80
CA ASP A 106 -1.84 8.31 -7.95
C ASP A 106 -0.62 9.22 -7.75
N TRP A 107 0.58 8.65 -7.60
CA TRP A 107 1.81 9.43 -7.58
C TRP A 107 2.01 10.23 -8.86
N PHE A 108 1.81 9.61 -10.04
CA PHE A 108 1.98 10.30 -11.32
C PHE A 108 1.02 11.47 -11.49
N ARG A 109 -0.19 11.39 -10.91
CA ARG A 109 -1.24 12.40 -11.11
C ARG A 109 -1.18 13.54 -10.11
N PHE A 110 -0.73 13.30 -8.87
CA PHE A 110 -0.75 14.30 -7.81
C PHE A 110 0.60 14.57 -7.11
N PRO A 111 1.77 14.47 -7.77
CA PRO A 111 3.06 14.49 -7.09
C PRO A 111 3.35 15.86 -6.46
N GLU A 112 3.03 16.95 -7.17
CA GLU A 112 3.20 18.32 -6.66
C GLU A 112 2.32 18.61 -5.45
N HIS A 113 1.09 18.09 -5.43
CA HIS A 113 0.20 18.28 -4.27
C HIS A 113 0.71 17.49 -3.06
N ILE A 114 1.11 16.24 -3.26
CA ILE A 114 1.71 15.39 -2.22
C ILE A 114 2.91 16.10 -1.60
N MET A 115 3.83 16.60 -2.43
CA MET A 115 5.06 17.25 -1.97
C MET A 115 4.79 18.61 -1.31
N ARG A 116 4.01 19.49 -1.95
CA ARG A 116 3.74 20.85 -1.45
C ARG A 116 3.03 20.84 -0.11
N ALA A 117 2.15 19.88 0.12
CA ALA A 117 1.39 19.79 1.37
C ALA A 117 2.07 18.92 2.44
N GLY A 118 3.24 18.32 2.17
CA GLY A 118 3.99 17.57 3.17
C GLY A 118 3.45 16.16 3.46
N TYR A 119 2.77 15.53 2.50
CA TYR A 119 2.31 14.15 2.63
C TYR A 119 3.45 13.15 2.43
N ALA A 120 3.42 12.02 3.13
CA ALA A 120 4.20 10.86 2.72
C ALA A 120 3.35 9.99 1.77
N TRP A 121 4.00 9.29 0.85
CA TRP A 121 3.39 8.36 -0.08
C TRP A 121 4.13 7.02 -0.03
N VAL A 122 3.38 5.92 -0.07
CA VAL A 122 3.87 4.55 0.00
C VAL A 122 3.19 3.73 -1.09
N GLY A 123 3.90 3.37 -2.14
CA GLY A 123 3.39 2.48 -3.18
C GLY A 123 3.70 1.02 -2.86
N VAL A 124 2.73 0.12 -3.06
CA VAL A 124 2.78 -1.28 -2.60
C VAL A 124 2.58 -2.27 -3.75
N SER A 125 3.55 -3.18 -3.93
CA SER A 125 3.51 -4.29 -4.90
C SER A 125 2.67 -5.46 -4.36
N ALA A 126 1.35 -5.31 -4.31
CA ALA A 126 0.47 -6.30 -3.66
C ALA A 126 0.00 -7.46 -4.57
N GLN A 127 0.50 -7.57 -5.79
CA GLN A 127 -0.01 -8.52 -6.81
C GLN A 127 1.12 -9.31 -7.46
N THR A 128 0.88 -10.60 -7.74
CA THR A 128 1.86 -11.53 -8.34
C THR A 128 2.35 -11.00 -9.69
N LEU A 129 1.47 -10.41 -10.50
CA LEU A 129 1.84 -9.87 -11.81
C LEU A 129 2.90 -8.75 -11.70
N GLY A 130 2.75 -7.84 -10.74
CA GLY A 130 3.73 -6.79 -10.47
C GLY A 130 5.07 -7.34 -10.00
N ILE A 131 5.04 -8.32 -9.09
CA ILE A 131 6.23 -9.01 -8.59
C ILE A 131 6.99 -9.72 -9.70
N ASN A 132 6.29 -10.42 -10.60
CA ASN A 132 6.91 -11.10 -11.74
C ASN A 132 7.57 -10.11 -12.70
N ALA A 133 6.91 -8.98 -12.98
CA ALA A 133 7.49 -7.94 -13.82
C ALA A 133 8.76 -7.32 -13.21
N LEU A 134 8.78 -7.07 -11.89
CA LEU A 134 9.97 -6.63 -11.17
C LEU A 134 11.12 -7.64 -11.34
N LYS A 135 10.85 -8.94 -11.12
CA LYS A 135 11.83 -10.02 -11.29
C LYS A 135 12.39 -10.08 -12.71
N SER A 136 11.54 -9.88 -13.73
CA SER A 136 11.97 -9.81 -15.12
C SER A 136 12.82 -8.57 -15.42
N TRP A 137 12.49 -7.42 -14.83
CA TRP A 137 13.21 -6.16 -15.05
C TRP A 137 14.61 -6.16 -14.42
N SER A 138 14.75 -6.68 -13.20
CA SER A 138 16.06 -6.81 -12.53
C SER A 138 16.10 -8.05 -11.65
N PRO A 139 16.50 -9.21 -12.22
CA PRO A 139 16.59 -10.46 -11.48
C PRO A 139 17.53 -10.38 -10.27
N SER A 140 18.64 -9.66 -10.39
CA SER A 140 19.60 -9.49 -9.29
C SER A 140 19.05 -8.67 -8.13
N ARG A 141 18.16 -7.70 -8.41
CA ARG A 141 17.58 -6.83 -7.39
C ARG A 141 16.33 -7.44 -6.74
N TYR A 142 15.48 -8.06 -7.55
CA TYR A 142 14.15 -8.50 -7.13
C TYR A 142 13.96 -10.01 -7.10
N GLY A 143 14.99 -10.81 -7.39
CA GLY A 143 14.89 -12.27 -7.45
C GLY A 143 14.36 -12.93 -6.18
N GLY A 144 14.59 -12.31 -5.01
CA GLY A 144 14.08 -12.75 -3.72
C GLY A 144 12.62 -12.36 -3.41
N LEU A 145 11.95 -11.60 -4.29
CA LEU A 145 10.52 -11.32 -4.13
C LEU A 145 9.69 -12.56 -4.47
N ASP A 146 8.64 -12.78 -3.67
CA ASP A 146 7.73 -13.91 -3.81
C ASP A 146 6.34 -13.56 -3.27
N VAL A 147 5.35 -13.60 -4.17
CA VAL A 147 3.92 -13.47 -3.89
C VAL A 147 3.21 -14.52 -4.73
N ALA A 148 2.91 -15.66 -4.11
CA ALA A 148 2.46 -16.86 -4.81
C ALA A 148 1.08 -16.71 -5.50
N ALA A 149 0.22 -15.82 -5.00
CA ALA A 149 -1.10 -15.59 -5.58
C ALA A 149 -1.64 -14.18 -5.25
N ASP A 150 -2.43 -13.61 -6.17
CA ASP A 150 -3.12 -12.33 -5.98
C ASP A 150 -4.12 -12.33 -4.82
N THR A 151 -4.60 -13.50 -4.38
CA THR A 151 -5.47 -13.64 -3.21
C THR A 151 -4.77 -13.31 -1.90
N LEU A 152 -3.43 -13.35 -1.85
CA LEU A 152 -2.62 -12.90 -0.72
C LEU A 152 -2.51 -11.37 -0.66
N GLY A 153 -2.85 -10.68 -1.75
CA GLY A 153 -2.73 -9.23 -1.88
C GLY A 153 -3.51 -8.43 -0.82
N TRP A 154 -4.59 -9.00 -0.26
CA TRP A 154 -5.36 -8.39 0.81
C TRP A 154 -4.54 -8.14 2.07
N ASP A 155 -3.81 -9.15 2.52
CA ASP A 155 -2.95 -9.05 3.70
C ASP A 155 -1.67 -8.31 3.36
N ILE A 156 -1.06 -8.57 2.20
CA ILE A 156 0.16 -7.87 1.77
C ILE A 156 -0.08 -6.35 1.74
N TYR A 157 -1.22 -5.92 1.17
CA TYR A 157 -1.60 -4.51 1.19
C TYR A 157 -1.93 -4.01 2.60
N SER A 158 -2.65 -4.78 3.43
CA SER A 158 -2.93 -4.44 4.84
C SER A 158 -1.66 -4.27 5.68
N GLN A 159 -0.65 -5.09 5.41
CA GLN A 159 0.58 -5.13 6.19
C GLN A 159 1.48 -3.92 5.91
N ALA A 160 1.33 -3.23 4.78
CA ALA A 160 2.05 -1.97 4.50
C ALA A 160 1.68 -0.81 5.45
N PRO A 161 0.41 -0.38 5.61
CA PRO A 161 0.04 0.64 6.60
C PRO A 161 0.30 0.15 8.04
N GLN A 162 0.22 -1.16 8.32
CA GLN A 162 0.64 -1.71 9.60
C GLN A 162 2.14 -1.51 9.85
N ALA A 163 3.00 -1.78 8.86
CA ALA A 163 4.44 -1.56 8.94
C ALA A 163 4.81 -0.07 9.09
N VAL A 164 4.03 0.81 8.49
CA VAL A 164 4.17 2.26 8.66
C VAL A 164 3.82 2.71 10.08
N ARG A 165 2.73 2.21 10.65
CA ARG A 165 2.25 2.58 11.99
C ARG A 165 3.03 1.90 13.12
N SER A 166 3.41 0.65 12.93
CA SER A 166 4.02 -0.22 13.95
C SER A 166 5.19 -1.02 13.34
N PRO A 167 6.29 -0.35 12.95
CA PRO A 167 7.37 -0.99 12.20
C PRO A 167 8.07 -2.11 13.00
N ARG A 168 8.35 -3.23 12.32
CA ARG A 168 9.31 -4.26 12.74
C ARG A 168 10.47 -4.32 11.74
N GLY A 169 11.70 -4.45 12.25
CA GLY A 169 12.90 -4.27 11.43
C GLY A 169 13.21 -2.78 11.28
N VAL A 170 13.32 -2.30 10.04
CA VAL A 170 13.54 -0.86 9.79
C VAL A 170 12.23 -0.07 9.78
N ARG A 171 12.30 1.25 9.99
CA ARG A 171 11.14 2.15 9.95
C ARG A 171 11.02 2.74 8.54
N PRO A 172 9.98 2.40 7.74
CA PRO A 172 9.84 2.93 6.37
C PRO A 172 9.78 4.47 6.33
N LEU A 173 9.20 5.07 7.37
CA LEU A 173 9.09 6.53 7.51
C LEU A 173 10.28 7.19 8.24
N GLY A 174 11.32 6.44 8.59
CA GLY A 174 12.43 6.96 9.40
C GLY A 174 11.95 7.46 10.77
N SER A 175 12.08 8.77 11.01
CA SER A 175 11.65 9.44 12.24
C SER A 175 10.22 10.00 12.17
N LEU A 176 9.57 10.02 10.99
CA LEU A 176 8.22 10.54 10.85
C LEU A 176 7.19 9.61 11.51
N ARG A 177 6.09 10.18 12.02
CA ARG A 177 5.01 9.43 12.67
C ARG A 177 3.68 9.69 11.98
N ALA A 178 3.14 8.66 11.34
CA ALA A 178 1.82 8.73 10.70
C ALA A 178 0.73 8.97 11.74
N SER A 179 -0.02 10.06 11.56
CA SER A 179 -1.26 10.37 12.28
C SER A 179 -2.49 9.92 11.51
N LYS A 180 -2.43 9.99 10.16
CA LYS A 180 -3.47 9.52 9.25
C LYS A 180 -2.89 8.65 8.14
N VAL A 181 -3.65 7.66 7.72
CA VAL A 181 -3.37 6.78 6.57
C VAL A 181 -4.55 6.87 5.61
N ILE A 182 -4.29 7.23 4.36
CA ILE A 182 -5.28 7.22 3.30
C ILE A 182 -4.92 6.13 2.30
N ALA A 183 -5.81 5.18 2.10
CA ALA A 183 -5.62 4.11 1.12
C ALA A 183 -5.99 4.62 -0.29
N GLY A 184 -5.13 4.40 -1.26
CA GLY A 184 -5.28 4.85 -2.65
C GLY A 184 -5.22 3.71 -3.66
N GLY A 185 -5.91 3.88 -4.79
CA GLY A 185 -5.86 2.96 -5.91
C GLY A 185 -6.55 3.55 -7.15
N GLU A 186 -6.17 3.03 -8.32
CA GLU A 186 -6.63 3.53 -9.62
C GLU A 186 -7.05 2.38 -10.54
N SER A 187 -8.15 2.56 -11.27
CA SER A 187 -8.71 1.62 -12.24
C SER A 187 -8.89 0.20 -11.66
N GLN A 188 -8.03 -0.75 -12.05
CA GLN A 188 -8.05 -2.11 -11.53
C GLN A 188 -7.73 -2.16 -10.03
N SER A 189 -6.72 -1.42 -9.55
CA SER A 189 -6.40 -1.42 -8.12
C SER A 189 -7.46 -0.68 -7.32
N ALA A 190 -8.16 0.32 -7.89
CA ALA A 190 -9.35 0.91 -7.27
C ALA A 190 -10.50 -0.09 -7.12
N SER A 191 -10.66 -1.00 -8.08
CA SER A 191 -11.65 -2.09 -8.01
C SER A 191 -11.31 -3.12 -6.93
N LYS A 192 -10.02 -3.45 -6.77
CA LYS A 192 -9.54 -4.26 -5.62
C LYS A 192 -9.76 -3.51 -4.31
N LEU A 193 -9.42 -2.23 -4.26
CA LEU A 193 -9.52 -1.44 -3.04
C LEU A 193 -10.99 -1.22 -2.61
N THR A 194 -11.95 -1.21 -3.55
CA THR A 194 -13.39 -1.28 -3.23
C THR A 194 -13.75 -2.57 -2.49
N GLN A 195 -13.26 -3.71 -2.96
CA GLN A 195 -13.50 -5.00 -2.29
C GLN A 195 -12.80 -5.06 -0.94
N TYR A 196 -11.56 -4.56 -0.86
CA TYR A 196 -10.82 -4.42 0.38
C TYR A 196 -11.60 -3.58 1.41
N PHE A 197 -12.07 -2.40 1.01
CA PHE A 197 -12.86 -1.51 1.88
C PHE A 197 -14.09 -2.22 2.46
N ASN A 198 -14.80 -2.98 1.63
CA ASN A 198 -16.02 -3.66 2.04
C ASN A 198 -15.77 -4.90 2.91
N ALA A 199 -14.74 -5.70 2.59
CA ALA A 199 -14.61 -7.06 3.12
C ALA A 199 -13.40 -7.26 4.05
N ILE A 200 -12.29 -6.54 3.83
CA ILE A 200 -11.03 -6.73 4.56
C ILE A 200 -10.80 -5.62 5.59
N HIS A 201 -11.02 -4.36 5.21
CA HIS A 201 -10.84 -3.22 6.11
C HIS A 201 -11.61 -3.36 7.44
N PRO A 202 -12.85 -3.88 7.48
CA PRO A 202 -13.56 -4.10 8.74
C PRO A 202 -12.88 -5.08 9.71
N LEU A 203 -11.96 -5.93 9.25
CA LEU A 203 -11.21 -6.86 10.09
C LEU A 203 -10.10 -6.16 10.89
N HIS A 204 -9.49 -5.10 10.32
CA HIS A 204 -8.23 -4.57 10.85
C HIS A 204 -8.19 -3.04 11.03
N GLY A 205 -9.04 -2.27 10.34
CA GLY A 205 -9.13 -0.82 10.54
C GLY A 205 -7.85 -0.03 10.22
N LEU A 206 -7.07 -0.44 9.22
CA LEU A 206 -5.71 0.07 8.99
C LEU A 206 -5.60 1.38 8.17
N ALA A 207 -6.71 1.87 7.64
CA ALA A 207 -6.79 3.14 6.91
C ALA A 207 -7.87 4.04 7.51
N ASP A 208 -7.64 5.35 7.49
CA ASP A 208 -8.56 6.38 8.02
C ASP A 208 -9.41 7.03 6.91
N GLY A 209 -9.09 6.74 5.65
CA GLY A 209 -9.81 7.23 4.47
C GLY A 209 -9.38 6.51 3.20
N PHE A 210 -10.15 6.69 2.13
CA PHE A 210 -9.96 5.99 0.85
C PHE A 210 -10.09 6.96 -0.32
N ILE A 211 -9.18 6.86 -1.29
CA ILE A 211 -9.26 7.51 -2.59
C ILE A 211 -9.35 6.42 -3.65
N LEU A 212 -10.46 6.39 -4.38
CA LEU A 212 -10.66 5.45 -5.47
C LEU A 212 -10.82 6.19 -6.78
N ASN A 213 -9.85 6.00 -7.67
CA ASN A 213 -9.83 6.67 -8.97
C ASN A 213 -10.26 5.71 -10.08
N GLY A 214 -11.28 6.08 -10.86
CA GLY A 214 -11.65 5.34 -12.07
C GLY A 214 -12.10 3.89 -11.87
N ALA A 215 -12.59 3.51 -10.69
CA ALA A 215 -13.12 2.17 -10.45
C ALA A 215 -14.39 1.96 -11.30
N PRO A 216 -14.48 0.96 -12.19
CA PRO A 216 -15.75 0.58 -12.83
C PRO A 216 -16.77 0.23 -11.75
N SER A 217 -17.75 1.11 -11.55
CA SER A 217 -18.67 1.11 -10.41
C SER A 217 -19.69 -0.04 -10.44
N ARG A 218 -20.06 -0.56 -9.25
CA ARG A 218 -21.46 -0.90 -8.90
C ARG A 218 -21.80 -1.03 -7.40
N THR A 219 -20.91 -0.76 -6.43
CA THR A 219 -21.22 -1.04 -5.01
C THR A 219 -20.79 -0.01 -3.96
N TRP A 220 -20.44 1.21 -4.37
CA TRP A 220 -20.21 2.30 -3.42
C TRP A 220 -21.53 2.80 -2.83
N SER A 221 -21.78 2.57 -1.54
CA SER A 221 -22.63 3.46 -0.76
C SER A 221 -22.06 3.60 0.65
N CYS A 222 -21.72 4.83 1.04
CA CYS A 222 -21.75 5.19 2.45
C CYS A 222 -23.20 4.97 2.91
N ALA A 223 -23.46 3.95 3.72
CA ALA A 223 -24.71 3.96 4.48
C ALA A 223 -24.60 5.14 5.45
N PRO A 224 -25.57 6.08 5.50
CA PRO A 224 -25.51 7.15 6.48
C PRO A 224 -25.65 6.53 7.87
N THR A 225 -24.64 6.75 8.71
CA THR A 225 -24.75 6.52 10.15
C THR A 225 -25.67 7.60 10.76
N SER A 226 -26.97 7.52 10.50
CA SER A 226 -27.96 8.26 11.26
C SER A 226 -28.79 7.28 12.08
N ARG A 227 -28.34 7.03 13.32
CA ARG A 227 -29.31 6.77 14.38
C ARG A 227 -29.81 8.13 14.81
N HIS A 228 -30.96 8.54 14.29
CA HIS A 228 -31.74 9.56 15.00
C HIS A 228 -32.15 8.94 16.35
N PRO A 229 -31.90 9.60 17.49
CA PRO A 229 -32.63 9.26 18.69
C PRO A 229 -34.08 9.65 18.45
N SER A 230 -34.98 8.67 18.53
CA SER A 230 -36.41 8.95 18.67
C SER A 230 -36.59 9.86 19.88
N SER A 231 -37.06 11.08 19.65
CA SER A 231 -37.55 11.95 20.71
C SER A 231 -39.01 11.61 20.95
N SER A 232 -39.31 11.34 22.24
CA SER A 232 -40.63 11.22 22.91
C SER A 232 -41.63 10.22 22.35
#